data_AF-A0A9E2FMY8-F1
#
_entry.id   AF-A0A9E2FMY8-F1
#
_cell.length_a   1.000
_cell.length_b   1.000
_cell.length_c   1.000
_cell.angle_alpha   90.00
_cell.angle_beta   90.00
_cell.angle_gamma   90.00
#
_symmetry.space_group_name_H-M   'P 1'
#
loop_
_entity.id
_entity.type
_entity.pdbx_description
1 polymer ?
#
loop_
_entity_poly.entity_id
_entity_poly.type
_entity_poly.pdbx_seq_one_letter_code
_entity_poly.pdbx_strand_id
1 'polypeptide(L)'
;MSSALLVDTTSVFSFQQYLKKHDYPVQGNINYGALLESLHRNFPNGGFNPMLAFVAINPEHEGQQKFCAYLRNQQFIVDETDFRDAFVIPDKESPYQRLSTRIAYLAGMLAQKYDQRGGKRTLPHLVVVTDAFDVYYPLLDYIQNRGGAVTVAFFRRGLEDRWQRAGLFDEDSDVQFCDLSVDARVILGVDLGSTLGQRKGGSGLADFEL
;
A
#
# COMPACT_ATOMS: atom_id res chain seq x y z
N MET A 1 12.38 -16.26 -7.34
CA MET A 1 11.23 -15.69 -8.07
C MET A 1 11.44 -14.20 -8.13
N SER A 2 11.24 -13.54 -9.28
CA SER A 2 11.33 -12.06 -9.34
C SER A 2 10.11 -11.44 -8.67
N SER A 3 10.30 -10.40 -7.86
CA SER A 3 9.20 -9.68 -7.23
C SER A 3 8.98 -8.33 -7.89
N ALA A 4 7.72 -7.91 -8.03
CA ALA A 4 7.35 -6.55 -8.44
C ALA A 4 6.76 -5.82 -7.23
N LEU A 5 7.22 -4.60 -6.97
CA LEU A 5 6.73 -3.78 -5.86
C LEU A 5 5.79 -2.70 -6.40
N LEU A 6 4.57 -2.65 -5.86
CA LEU A 6 3.53 -1.68 -6.19
C LEU A 6 3.18 -0.90 -4.93
N VAL A 7 3.52 0.39 -4.85
CA VAL A 7 3.32 1.21 -3.65
C VAL A 7 2.26 2.28 -3.88
N ASP A 8 1.13 2.14 -3.20
CA ASP A 8 0.11 3.17 -3.09
C ASP A 8 0.52 4.22 -2.05
N THR A 9 1.11 5.32 -2.52
CA THR A 9 1.56 6.38 -1.59
C THR A 9 0.40 7.14 -0.97
N THR A 10 -0.78 7.15 -1.60
CA THR A 10 -1.96 7.84 -1.05
C THR A 10 -2.55 7.03 0.11
N SER A 11 -2.53 5.70 0.06
CA SER A 11 -2.86 4.83 1.21
C SER A 11 -1.99 5.12 2.43
N VAL A 12 -0.66 5.12 2.25
CA VAL A 12 0.29 5.32 3.35
C VAL A 12 0.15 6.74 3.92
N PHE A 13 0.01 7.75 3.05
CA PHE A 13 -0.23 9.14 3.45
C PHE A 13 -1.54 9.28 4.22
N SER A 14 -2.65 8.74 3.70
CA SER A 14 -3.97 8.83 4.32
C SER A 14 -3.98 8.19 5.70
N PHE A 15 -3.33 7.04 5.87
CA PHE A 15 -3.21 6.41 7.18
C PHE A 15 -2.40 7.27 8.16
N GLN A 16 -1.31 7.90 7.73
CA GLN A 16 -0.59 8.85 8.58
C GLN A 16 -1.47 10.05 8.99
N GLN A 17 -2.27 10.60 8.06
CA GLN A 17 -3.20 11.69 8.37
C GLN A 17 -4.30 11.25 9.34
N TYR A 18 -4.83 10.03 9.17
CA TYR A 18 -5.78 9.43 10.10
C TYR A 18 -5.19 9.37 11.52
N LEU A 19 -3.95 8.90 11.66
CA LEU A 19 -3.26 8.83 12.95
C LEU A 19 -3.12 10.24 13.58
N LYS A 20 -2.71 11.23 12.80
CA LYS A 20 -2.60 12.63 13.26
C LYS A 20 -3.95 13.20 13.70
N LYS A 21 -5.03 12.92 12.96
CA LYS A 21 -6.40 13.38 13.27
C LYS A 21 -6.93 12.79 14.58
N HIS A 22 -6.43 11.61 14.99
CA HIS A 22 -6.85 10.91 16.21
C HIS A 22 -5.80 11.02 17.33
N ASP A 23 -5.02 12.10 17.35
CA ASP A 23 -4.06 12.44 18.41
C ASP A 23 -2.99 11.37 18.69
N TYR A 24 -2.67 10.52 17.71
CA TYR A 24 -1.49 9.65 17.81
C TYR A 24 -0.22 10.50 17.74
N PRO A 25 0.83 10.17 18.52
CA PRO A 25 2.08 10.94 18.58
C PRO A 25 2.98 10.67 17.36
N VAL A 26 2.50 11.04 16.17
CA VAL A 26 3.21 10.87 14.89
C VAL A 26 4.35 11.88 14.78
N GLN A 27 5.59 11.39 14.68
CA GLN A 27 6.77 12.23 14.54
C GLN A 27 7.23 12.32 13.08
N GLY A 28 7.36 13.55 12.56
CA GLY A 28 7.94 13.80 11.25
C GLY A 28 7.08 13.38 10.05
N ASN A 29 7.77 13.15 8.92
CA ASN A 29 7.18 12.70 7.65
C ASN A 29 7.35 11.18 7.50
N ILE A 30 6.58 10.58 6.59
CA ILE A 30 6.72 9.16 6.26
C ILE A 30 8.12 8.90 5.71
N ASN A 31 8.80 7.90 6.27
CA ASN A 31 10.12 7.47 5.84
C ASN A 31 9.99 6.30 4.84
N TYR A 32 9.90 6.63 3.55
CA TYR A 32 9.82 5.63 2.48
C TYR A 32 11.11 4.83 2.29
N GLY A 33 12.27 5.34 2.74
CA GLY A 33 13.51 4.58 2.81
C GLY A 33 13.38 3.43 3.82
N ALA A 34 12.91 3.72 5.04
CA ALA A 34 12.64 2.71 6.05
C ALA A 34 11.55 1.72 5.63
N LEU A 35 10.54 2.18 4.89
CA LEU A 35 9.53 1.30 4.27
C LEU A 35 10.20 0.29 3.32
N LEU A 36 11.04 0.78 2.41
CA LEU A 36 11.74 -0.05 1.44
C LEU A 36 12.71 -1.04 2.12
N GLU A 37 13.44 -0.61 3.15
CA GLU A 37 14.29 -1.48 3.96
C GLU A 37 13.48 -2.57 4.68
N SER A 38 12.34 -2.22 5.25
CA SER A 38 11.40 -3.18 5.87
C SER A 38 10.94 -4.23 4.87
N LEU A 39 10.55 -3.81 3.67
CA LEU A 39 10.16 -4.71 2.59
C LEU A 39 11.34 -5.60 2.15
N HIS A 40 12.55 -5.06 1.96
CA HIS A 40 13.70 -5.88 1.59
C HIS A 40 14.08 -6.93 2.64
N ARG A 41 13.90 -6.64 3.94
CA ARG A 41 14.09 -7.65 5.00
C ARG A 41 13.08 -8.80 4.89
N ASN A 42 11.82 -8.51 4.54
CA ASN A 42 10.77 -9.50 4.38
C ASN A 42 10.88 -10.27 3.05
N PHE A 43 11.52 -9.68 2.02
CA PHE A 43 11.69 -10.25 0.69
C PHE A 43 13.18 -10.26 0.25
N PRO A 44 14.06 -11.06 0.90
CA PRO A 44 15.51 -10.99 0.70
C PRO A 44 15.99 -11.55 -0.64
N ASN A 45 15.17 -12.38 -1.31
CA ASN A 45 15.58 -13.10 -2.51
C ASN A 45 15.18 -12.35 -3.79
N GLY A 46 16.09 -11.56 -4.34
CA GLY A 46 16.02 -11.10 -5.74
C GLY A 46 15.68 -9.63 -5.98
N GLY A 47 15.47 -8.85 -4.92
CA GLY A 47 15.10 -7.44 -5.03
C GLY A 47 13.74 -7.23 -5.72
N PHE A 48 13.36 -5.97 -5.90
CA PHE A 48 12.12 -5.61 -6.57
C PHE A 48 12.42 -5.09 -7.98
N ASN A 49 11.80 -5.70 -8.99
CA ASN A 49 11.86 -5.24 -10.36
C ASN A 49 10.60 -5.68 -11.13
N PRO A 50 9.70 -4.75 -11.52
CA PRO A 50 9.81 -3.30 -11.30
C PRO A 50 9.45 -2.86 -9.88
N MET A 51 9.86 -1.62 -9.52
CA MET A 51 9.36 -0.87 -8.36
C MET A 51 8.52 0.29 -8.87
N LEU A 52 7.24 0.33 -8.54
CA LEU A 52 6.31 1.38 -8.96
C LEU A 52 5.71 2.08 -7.75
N ALA A 53 5.70 3.41 -7.78
CA ALA A 53 5.05 4.24 -6.78
C ALA A 53 3.94 5.05 -7.44
N PHE A 54 2.71 4.88 -6.95
CA PHE A 54 1.54 5.60 -7.42
C PHE A 54 1.34 6.82 -6.53
N VAL A 55 1.32 8.01 -7.13
CA VAL A 55 1.25 9.28 -6.41
C VAL A 55 0.17 10.16 -7.00
N ALA A 56 -0.70 10.69 -6.15
CA ALA A 56 -1.60 11.78 -6.51
C ALA A 56 -0.98 13.12 -6.11
N ILE A 57 -0.78 14.03 -7.07
CA ILE A 57 -0.12 15.31 -6.86
C ILE A 57 -0.92 16.48 -7.44
N ASN A 58 -0.81 17.64 -6.82
CA ASN A 58 -1.01 18.93 -7.46
C ASN A 58 0.28 19.27 -8.22
N PRO A 59 0.26 19.35 -9.57
CA PRO A 59 1.46 19.57 -10.36
C PRO A 59 2.15 20.90 -10.05
N GLU A 60 1.42 21.89 -9.55
CA GLU A 60 1.94 23.21 -9.17
C GLU A 60 2.58 23.23 -7.78
N HIS A 61 2.45 22.15 -6.99
CA HIS A 61 2.93 22.12 -5.61
C HIS A 61 4.38 21.61 -5.51
N GLU A 62 5.33 22.53 -5.32
CA GLU A 62 6.78 22.24 -5.29
C GLU A 62 7.17 21.10 -4.31
N GLY A 63 6.55 21.04 -3.13
CA GLY A 63 6.82 19.98 -2.15
C GLY A 63 6.46 18.57 -2.65
N GLN A 64 5.42 18.44 -3.47
CA GLN A 64 4.99 17.14 -4.02
C GLN A 64 5.87 16.76 -5.21
N GLN A 65 6.31 17.73 -6.00
CA GLN A 65 7.33 17.52 -7.04
C GLN A 65 8.66 17.03 -6.45
N LYS A 66 9.11 17.63 -5.34
CA LYS A 66 10.30 17.17 -4.59
C LYS A 66 10.13 15.75 -4.06
N PHE A 67 8.93 15.39 -3.60
CA PHE A 67 8.61 14.04 -3.17
C PHE A 67 8.71 13.03 -4.32
N CYS A 68 8.15 13.32 -5.49
CA CYS A 68 8.27 12.47 -6.68
C CYS A 68 9.75 12.32 -7.11
N ALA A 69 10.52 13.40 -7.10
CA ALA A 69 11.96 13.35 -7.40
C ALA A 69 12.73 12.46 -6.38
N TYR A 70 12.39 12.56 -5.09
CA TYR A 70 12.95 11.70 -4.06
C TYR A 70 12.64 10.21 -4.33
N LEU A 71 11.39 9.86 -4.67
CA LEU A 71 11.03 8.48 -5.00
C LEU A 71 11.80 7.95 -6.22
N ARG A 72 11.97 8.76 -7.27
CA ARG A 72 12.79 8.38 -8.44
C ARG A 72 14.25 8.12 -8.07
N ASN A 73 14.81 8.89 -7.14
CA ASN A 73 16.17 8.65 -6.63
C ASN A 73 16.29 7.34 -5.84
N GLN A 74 15.16 6.82 -5.32
CA GLN A 74 15.06 5.48 -4.71
C GLN A 74 14.73 4.38 -5.75
N GLN A 75 14.94 4.64 -7.05
CA GLN A 75 14.73 3.71 -8.16
C GLN A 75 13.27 3.34 -8.46
N PHE A 76 12.29 4.05 -7.89
CA PHE A 76 10.89 3.88 -8.28
C PHE A 76 10.62 4.45 -9.67
N ILE A 77 9.83 3.71 -10.44
CA ILE A 77 9.04 4.24 -11.55
C ILE A 77 7.84 4.95 -10.91
N VAL A 78 7.85 6.28 -10.95
CA VAL A 78 6.78 7.08 -10.33
C VAL A 78 5.66 7.31 -11.34
N ASP A 79 4.48 6.81 -11.01
CA ASP A 79 3.23 7.03 -11.73
C ASP A 79 2.48 8.21 -11.09
N GLU A 80 2.71 9.40 -11.66
CA GLU A 80 2.09 10.64 -11.20
C GLU A 80 0.69 10.80 -11.80
N THR A 81 -0.27 11.09 -10.93
CA THR A 81 -1.64 11.42 -11.31
C THR A 81 -1.98 12.79 -10.76
N ASP A 82 -2.62 13.66 -11.55
CA ASP A 82 -3.19 14.88 -10.99
C ASP A 82 -4.20 14.48 -9.90
N PHE A 83 -4.10 15.09 -8.72
CA PHE A 83 -5.00 14.79 -7.61
C PHE A 83 -6.48 14.93 -7.98
N ARG A 84 -6.81 15.80 -8.95
CA ARG A 84 -8.16 15.99 -9.48
C ARG A 84 -8.70 14.76 -10.21
N ASP A 85 -7.81 13.96 -10.78
CA ASP A 85 -8.14 12.74 -11.52
C ASP A 85 -8.05 11.47 -10.64
N ALA A 86 -7.59 11.62 -9.39
CA ALA A 86 -7.40 10.50 -8.44
C ALA A 86 -8.64 10.21 -7.57
N PHE A 87 -9.75 10.93 -7.76
CA PHE A 87 -10.97 10.76 -6.98
C PHE A 87 -11.94 9.74 -7.59
N VAL A 88 -12.44 8.82 -6.78
CA VAL A 88 -13.48 7.86 -7.19
C VAL A 88 -14.89 8.39 -6.94
N ILE A 89 -15.09 9.27 -5.95
CA ILE A 89 -16.35 9.99 -5.69
C ILE A 89 -16.02 11.37 -5.10
N PRO A 90 -16.62 12.48 -5.57
CA PRO A 90 -16.39 13.81 -5.02
C PRO A 90 -17.24 14.01 -3.76
N ASP A 91 -16.90 13.33 -2.66
CA ASP A 91 -17.33 13.82 -1.35
C ASP A 91 -16.40 14.98 -0.95
N LYS A 92 -17.01 16.15 -0.71
CA LYS A 92 -16.28 17.36 -0.31
C LYS A 92 -15.72 17.25 1.11
N GLU A 93 -16.26 16.36 1.94
CA GLU A 93 -15.86 16.22 3.33
C GLU A 93 -14.73 15.21 3.55
N SER A 94 -14.60 14.22 2.65
CA SER A 94 -13.51 13.24 2.68
C SER A 94 -13.08 12.85 1.27
N PRO A 95 -12.27 13.69 0.60
CA PRO A 95 -11.75 13.40 -0.73
C PRO A 95 -10.75 12.23 -0.66
N TYR A 96 -11.24 10.99 -0.77
CA TYR A 96 -10.40 9.79 -0.83
C TYR A 96 -9.77 9.68 -2.21
N GLN A 97 -8.47 9.98 -2.29
CA GLN A 97 -7.66 9.70 -3.49
C GLN A 97 -7.36 8.20 -3.51
N ARG A 98 -7.99 7.47 -4.43
CA ARG A 98 -7.83 6.03 -4.55
C ARG A 98 -7.15 5.72 -5.88
N LEU A 99 -5.99 5.07 -5.82
CA LEU A 99 -5.22 4.66 -6.99
C LEU A 99 -5.36 3.14 -7.26
N SER A 100 -6.37 2.51 -6.65
CA SER A 100 -6.67 1.08 -6.77
C SER A 100 -6.87 0.62 -8.22
N THR A 101 -7.51 1.44 -9.06
CA THR A 101 -7.70 1.13 -10.49
C THR A 101 -6.39 1.01 -11.25
N ARG A 102 -5.39 1.85 -10.92
CA ARG A 102 -4.05 1.80 -11.53
C ARG A 102 -3.25 0.59 -11.06
N ILE A 103 -3.36 0.23 -9.78
CA ILE A 103 -2.78 -1.00 -9.23
C ILE A 103 -3.37 -2.22 -9.93
N ALA A 104 -4.70 -2.29 -10.04
CA ALA A 104 -5.39 -3.39 -10.72
C ALA A 104 -4.99 -3.50 -12.20
N TYR A 105 -4.92 -2.36 -12.90
CA TYR A 105 -4.45 -2.31 -14.28
C TYR A 105 -3.03 -2.85 -14.43
N LEU A 106 -2.10 -2.44 -13.56
CA LEU A 106 -0.72 -2.91 -13.60
C LEU A 106 -0.56 -4.37 -13.19
N ALA A 107 -1.32 -4.86 -12.21
CA ALA A 107 -1.38 -6.28 -11.91
C ALA A 107 -1.78 -7.09 -13.17
N GLY A 108 -2.79 -6.61 -13.91
CA GLY A 108 -3.20 -7.20 -15.19
C GLY A 108 -2.10 -7.17 -16.26
N MET A 109 -1.38 -6.06 -16.41
CA MET A 109 -0.25 -5.97 -17.35
C MET A 109 0.90 -6.92 -16.96
N LEU A 110 1.17 -7.06 -15.67
CA LEU A 110 2.19 -7.98 -15.15
C LEU A 110 1.78 -9.45 -15.22
N ALA A 111 0.50 -9.75 -15.51
CA ALA A 111 -0.05 -11.10 -15.64
C ALA A 111 0.15 -11.74 -17.02
N GLN A 112 0.88 -11.07 -17.93
CA GLN A 112 1.13 -11.59 -19.27
C GLN A 112 1.92 -12.93 -19.20
N LYS A 113 1.26 -14.01 -19.62
CA LYS A 113 1.79 -15.39 -19.58
C LYS A 113 2.90 -15.65 -20.61
N TYR A 114 3.01 -14.79 -21.63
CA TYR A 114 3.97 -14.93 -22.70
C TYR A 114 4.76 -13.63 -22.89
N ASP A 115 6.05 -13.75 -23.20
CA ASP A 115 6.86 -12.61 -23.64
C ASP A 115 6.52 -12.21 -25.10
N GLN A 116 7.14 -11.13 -25.58
CA GLN A 116 6.94 -10.63 -26.95
C GLN A 116 7.33 -11.64 -28.05
N ARG A 117 8.07 -12.70 -27.71
CA ARG A 117 8.52 -13.75 -28.61
C ARG A 117 7.71 -15.04 -28.46
N GLY A 118 6.66 -15.03 -27.64
CA GLY A 118 5.81 -16.20 -27.37
C GLY A 118 6.38 -17.19 -26.35
N GLY A 119 7.48 -16.86 -25.67
CA GLY A 119 8.06 -17.67 -24.61
C GLY A 119 7.23 -17.61 -23.33
N LYS A 120 7.04 -18.74 -22.63
CA LYS A 120 6.30 -18.78 -21.36
C LYS A 120 7.04 -17.97 -20.30
N ARG A 121 6.38 -16.95 -19.76
CA ARG A 121 6.92 -16.07 -18.71
C ARG A 121 6.57 -16.62 -17.33
N THR A 122 7.53 -16.57 -16.42
CA THR A 122 7.24 -16.73 -14.99
C THR A 122 6.66 -15.42 -14.47
N LEU A 123 5.45 -15.47 -13.91
CA LEU A 123 4.82 -14.28 -13.34
C LEU A 123 5.59 -13.82 -12.10
N PRO A 124 5.80 -12.50 -11.92
CA PRO A 124 6.43 -12.00 -10.71
C PRO A 124 5.53 -12.22 -9.49
N HIS A 125 6.14 -12.32 -8.31
CA HIS A 125 5.42 -12.16 -7.05
C HIS A 125 5.10 -10.67 -6.88
N LEU A 126 3.83 -10.30 -6.83
CA LEU A 126 3.43 -8.92 -6.57
C LEU A 126 3.47 -8.63 -5.07
N VAL A 127 4.24 -7.63 -4.66
CA VAL A 127 4.18 -7.06 -3.32
C VAL A 127 3.48 -5.72 -3.43
N VAL A 128 2.31 -5.61 -2.83
CA VAL A 128 1.41 -4.45 -2.98
C VAL A 128 1.27 -3.74 -1.65
N VAL A 129 1.74 -2.50 -1.56
CA VAL A 129 1.57 -1.65 -0.38
C VAL A 129 0.34 -0.79 -0.55
N THR A 130 -0.79 -1.16 0.04
CA THR A 130 -2.06 -0.41 -0.07
C THR A 130 -3.01 -0.80 1.06
N ASP A 131 -3.93 0.11 1.41
CA ASP A 131 -5.09 -0.17 2.25
C ASP A 131 -6.35 -0.50 1.44
N ALA A 132 -6.35 -0.22 0.14
CA ALA A 132 -7.55 -0.16 -0.67
C ALA A 132 -8.10 -1.57 -0.98
N PHE A 133 -9.23 -1.94 -0.36
CA PHE A 133 -9.82 -3.26 -0.58
C PHE A 133 -10.27 -3.52 -2.03
N ASP A 134 -10.51 -2.47 -2.82
CA ASP A 134 -10.97 -2.62 -4.21
C ASP A 134 -9.95 -3.33 -5.12
N VAL A 135 -8.69 -3.47 -4.68
CA VAL A 135 -7.69 -4.29 -5.40
C VAL A 135 -7.80 -5.79 -5.10
N TYR A 136 -8.59 -6.20 -4.09
CA TYR A 136 -8.67 -7.59 -3.63
C TYR A 136 -9.01 -8.58 -4.76
N TYR A 137 -10.14 -8.39 -5.45
CA TYR A 137 -10.57 -9.31 -6.51
C TYR A 137 -9.63 -9.31 -7.73
N PRO A 138 -9.12 -8.17 -8.21
CA PRO A 138 -8.05 -8.16 -9.22
C PRO A 138 -6.80 -8.95 -8.80
N LEU A 139 -6.38 -8.84 -7.54
CA LEU A 139 -5.23 -9.60 -7.03
C LEU A 139 -5.54 -11.09 -6.87
N LEU A 140 -6.77 -11.43 -6.51
CA LEU A 140 -7.22 -12.82 -6.45
C LEU A 140 -7.26 -13.47 -7.85
N ASP A 141 -7.73 -12.75 -8.88
CA ASP A 141 -7.64 -13.21 -10.28
C ASP A 141 -6.18 -13.49 -10.70
N TYR A 142 -5.26 -12.61 -10.30
CA TYR A 142 -3.83 -12.77 -10.56
C TYR A 142 -3.28 -14.09 -10.00
N ILE A 143 -3.74 -14.50 -8.82
CA ILE A 143 -3.34 -15.77 -8.20
C ILE A 143 -4.06 -16.93 -8.88
N GLN A 144 -5.38 -16.97 -8.79
CA GLN A 144 -6.19 -18.16 -9.10
C GLN A 144 -6.24 -18.45 -10.61
N ASN A 145 -6.34 -17.42 -11.45
CA ASN A 145 -6.52 -17.60 -12.90
C ASN A 145 -5.23 -17.41 -13.70
N ARG A 146 -4.26 -16.67 -13.14
CA ARG A 146 -2.98 -16.38 -13.83
C ARG A 146 -1.81 -17.21 -13.28
N GLY A 147 -1.92 -17.75 -12.07
CA GLY A 147 -0.89 -18.56 -11.43
C GLY A 147 0.25 -17.72 -10.86
N GLY A 148 -0.03 -16.46 -10.51
CA GLY A 148 0.91 -15.58 -9.83
C GLY A 148 0.88 -15.76 -8.31
N ALA A 149 1.67 -14.94 -7.61
CA ALA A 149 1.67 -14.85 -6.15
C ALA A 149 1.52 -13.38 -5.76
N VAL A 150 0.82 -13.11 -4.65
CA VAL A 150 0.60 -11.75 -4.14
C VAL A 150 0.84 -11.70 -2.64
N THR A 151 1.53 -10.66 -2.19
CA THR A 151 1.53 -10.23 -0.79
C THR A 151 1.02 -8.80 -0.70
N VAL A 152 0.04 -8.57 0.16
CA VAL A 152 -0.37 -7.22 0.57
C VAL A 152 0.44 -6.83 1.80
N ALA A 153 1.12 -5.69 1.73
CA ALA A 153 1.95 -5.17 2.80
C ALA A 153 1.35 -3.86 3.33
N PHE A 154 0.88 -3.85 4.57
CA PHE A 154 0.33 -2.63 5.16
C PHE A 154 0.38 -2.67 6.69
N PHE A 155 0.03 -1.55 7.33
CA PHE A 155 -0.17 -1.50 8.77
C PHE A 155 -1.52 -2.14 9.10
N ARG A 156 -1.53 -3.23 9.87
CA ARG A 156 -2.77 -3.98 10.17
C ARG A 156 -3.91 -3.07 10.68
N ARG A 157 -3.60 -2.10 11.54
CA ARG A 157 -4.58 -1.14 12.08
C ARG A 157 -5.14 -0.15 11.06
N GLY A 158 -4.50 -0.02 9.90
CA GLY A 158 -4.92 0.86 8.82
C GLY A 158 -5.69 0.14 7.71
N LEU A 159 -5.93 -1.17 7.85
CA LEU A 159 -6.73 -1.92 6.89
C LEU A 159 -8.21 -1.86 7.23
N GLU A 160 -9.04 -1.77 6.19
CA GLU A 160 -10.50 -1.87 6.31
C GLU A 160 -10.93 -3.29 6.73
N ASP A 161 -12.03 -3.41 7.49
CA ASP A 161 -12.61 -4.68 7.95
C ASP A 161 -12.93 -5.68 6.82
N ARG A 162 -13.11 -5.18 5.60
CA ARG A 162 -13.31 -6.02 4.40
C ARG A 162 -12.12 -6.97 4.18
N TRP A 163 -10.89 -6.55 4.47
CA TRP A 163 -9.70 -7.41 4.36
C TRP A 163 -9.75 -8.58 5.34
N GLN A 164 -10.15 -8.31 6.59
CA GLN A 164 -10.30 -9.36 7.59
C GLN A 164 -11.42 -10.34 7.21
N ARG A 165 -12.57 -9.84 6.75
CA ARG A 165 -13.68 -10.69 6.30
C ARG A 165 -13.34 -11.52 5.06
N ALA A 166 -12.40 -11.06 4.26
CA ALA A 166 -11.87 -11.80 3.11
C ALA A 166 -10.79 -12.84 3.51
N GLY A 167 -10.48 -12.96 4.80
CA GLY A 167 -9.53 -13.95 5.30
C GLY A 167 -8.06 -13.56 5.13
N LEU A 168 -7.72 -12.28 4.90
CA LEU A 168 -6.33 -11.85 4.67
C LEU A 168 -5.34 -12.29 5.77
N PHE A 169 -5.84 -12.48 6.99
CA PHE A 169 -5.04 -12.87 8.15
C PHE A 169 -5.10 -14.36 8.47
N ASP A 170 -5.83 -15.14 7.69
CA ASP A 170 -5.97 -16.59 7.87
C ASP A 170 -4.72 -17.30 7.32
N GLU A 171 -4.35 -18.43 7.93
CA GLU A 171 -3.14 -19.17 7.55
C GLU A 171 -3.21 -19.75 6.13
N ASP A 172 -4.43 -19.99 5.63
CA ASP A 172 -4.73 -20.56 4.31
C ASP A 172 -5.14 -19.50 3.27
N SER A 173 -4.94 -18.22 3.57
CA SER A 173 -5.23 -17.13 2.62
C SER A 173 -4.40 -17.24 1.34
N ASP A 174 -5.06 -17.20 0.19
CA ASP A 174 -4.42 -17.10 -1.13
C ASP A 174 -3.54 -15.84 -1.24
N VAL A 175 -3.97 -14.73 -0.60
CA VAL A 175 -3.24 -13.47 -0.55
C VAL A 175 -2.45 -13.40 0.75
N GLN A 176 -1.13 -13.37 0.66
CA GLN A 176 -0.28 -13.27 1.83
C GLN A 176 -0.34 -11.86 2.45
N PHE A 177 -0.16 -11.75 3.76
CA PHE A 177 -0.08 -10.47 4.45
C PHE A 177 1.32 -10.23 5.05
N CYS A 178 1.87 -9.05 4.81
CA CYS A 178 3.09 -8.55 5.44
C CYS A 178 2.74 -7.37 6.35
N ASP A 179 2.83 -7.56 7.66
CA ASP A 179 2.46 -6.52 8.63
C ASP A 179 3.59 -5.51 8.84
N LEU A 180 3.39 -4.30 8.33
CA LEU A 180 4.34 -3.19 8.50
C LEU A 180 4.27 -2.56 9.90
N SER A 181 3.35 -2.98 10.76
CA SER A 181 3.18 -2.43 12.11
C SER A 181 4.42 -2.62 12.99
N VAL A 182 5.23 -3.66 12.74
CA VAL A 182 6.49 -3.92 13.45
C VAL A 182 7.50 -2.78 13.26
N ASP A 183 7.50 -2.17 12.08
CA ASP A 183 8.41 -1.09 11.70
C ASP A 183 7.72 0.29 11.71
N ALA A 184 6.48 0.40 12.21
CA ALA A 184 5.70 1.64 12.17
C ALA A 184 6.40 2.83 12.83
N ARG A 185 7.20 2.58 13.89
CA ARG A 185 7.96 3.64 14.55
C ARG A 185 8.96 4.32 13.62
N VAL A 186 9.64 3.55 12.77
CA VAL A 186 10.64 4.10 11.84
C VAL A 186 10.02 4.56 10.52
N ILE A 187 8.91 3.95 10.08
CA ILE A 187 8.22 4.31 8.83
C ILE A 187 7.31 5.52 9.02
N LEU A 188 6.45 5.50 10.04
CA LEU A 188 5.42 6.51 10.28
C LEU A 188 5.79 7.49 11.39
N GLY A 189 6.81 7.19 12.20
CA GLY A 189 7.15 8.01 13.37
C GLY A 189 6.23 7.76 14.57
N VAL A 190 5.50 6.64 14.62
CA VAL A 190 4.60 6.28 15.72
C VAL A 190 4.70 4.79 16.05
N ASP A 191 4.59 4.47 17.33
CA ASP A 191 4.49 3.07 17.77
C ASP A 191 3.02 2.63 17.79
N LEU A 192 2.68 1.70 16.90
CA LEU A 192 1.34 1.11 16.80
C LEU A 192 1.14 -0.06 17.80
N GLY A 193 2.21 -0.58 18.41
CA GLY A 193 2.16 -1.68 19.38
C GLY A 193 1.88 -1.23 20.81
N SER A 194 2.37 -0.05 21.24
CA SER A 194 2.25 0.43 22.63
C SER A 194 0.99 1.24 22.96
N THR A 195 0.18 1.61 21.97
CA THR A 195 -1.05 2.41 22.17
C THR A 195 -2.26 1.63 22.71
N LEU A 196 -2.11 0.35 23.06
CA LEU A 196 -3.12 -0.42 23.80
C LEU A 196 -3.31 0.03 25.26
N GLY A 197 -2.46 0.93 25.78
CA GLY A 197 -2.44 1.30 27.21
C GLY A 197 -2.82 2.74 27.58
N GLN A 198 -3.19 3.61 26.63
CA GLN A 198 -3.55 5.01 26.94
C GLN A 198 -4.87 5.46 26.31
N ARG A 199 -5.96 4.73 26.56
CA ARG A 199 -7.28 5.39 26.63
C ARG A 199 -7.33 6.13 27.97
N LYS A 200 -7.01 7.42 27.98
CA LYS A 200 -7.41 8.29 29.09
C LYS A 200 -8.94 8.26 29.18
N GLY A 201 -9.43 7.86 30.35
CA GLY A 201 -10.82 7.77 30.79
C GLY A 201 -11.86 8.41 29.87
N GLY A 202 -12.59 7.55 29.16
CA GLY A 202 -13.83 7.86 28.47
C GLY A 202 -14.53 6.55 28.19
N SER A 203 -15.45 6.16 29.08
CA SER A 203 -16.33 5.02 28.87
C SER A 203 -17.16 5.25 27.62
N GLY A 204 -16.86 4.49 26.58
CA GLY A 204 -17.62 4.45 25.35
C GLY A 204 -17.11 3.27 24.55
N LEU A 205 -17.88 2.18 24.58
CA LEU A 205 -17.96 1.28 23.44
C LEU A 205 -18.31 2.17 22.25
N ALA A 206 -17.31 2.55 21.48
CA ALA A 206 -17.49 3.06 20.14
C ALA A 206 -17.15 1.87 19.25
N ASP A 207 -18.23 1.29 18.74
CA ASP A 207 -18.25 0.37 17.63
C ASP A 207 -17.34 0.90 16.51
N PHE A 208 -16.64 -0.02 15.86
CA PHE A 208 -16.08 0.22 14.54
C PHE A 208 -17.26 0.37 13.58
N GLU A 209 -17.83 1.57 13.49
CA GLU A 209 -18.72 1.99 12.41
C GLU A 209 -17.96 3.01 11.56
N LEU A 210 -17.60 2.57 10.34
CA LEU A 210 -17.43 3.43 9.18
C LEU A 210 -18.78 3.59 8.49
#